data_AF-A0A1V5MZU8-F1
#
_entry.id   AF-A0A1V5MZU8-F1
#
_cell.length_a   1.000
_cell.length_b   1.000
_cell.length_c   1.000
_cell.angle_alpha   90.00
_cell.angle_beta   90.00
_cell.angle_gamma   90.00
#
_symmetry.space_group_name_H-M   'P 1'
#
loop_
_entity.id
_entity.type
_entity.pdbx_description
1 polymer ?
#
loop_
_entity_poly.entity_id
_entity_poly.type
_entity_poly.pdbx_seq_one_letter_code
_entity_poly.pdbx_strand_id
1 'polypeptide(L)' 'MKKINTLFLVDDDSTFQYLTQKLLLKTAMVKQIKIFNNGQEALDF' A
#
# COMPACT_ATOMS: atom_id res chain seq x y z
N MET A 1 -17.65 -1.29 6.90
CA MET A 1 -17.12 -1.61 5.55
C MET A 1 -16.44 -2.98 5.57
N LYS A 2 -16.41 -3.71 4.45
CA LYS A 2 -15.65 -4.96 4.36
C LYS A 2 -14.14 -4.65 4.42
N LYS A 3 -13.36 -5.51 5.09
CA LYS A 3 -11.89 -5.39 5.11
C LYS A 3 -11.33 -5.63 3.71
N ILE A 4 -10.34 -4.84 3.33
CA ILE A 4 -9.57 -5.03 2.10
C ILE A 4 -8.57 -6.15 2.38
N ASN A 5 -8.59 -7.19 1.54
CA ASN A 5 -7.66 -8.30 1.70
C ASN A 5 -6.24 -7.86 1.38
N THR A 6 -6.05 -7.23 0.22
CA THR A 6 -4.74 -6.79 -0.26
C THR A 6 -4.87 -5.41 -0.90
N LEU A 7 -3.99 -4.49 -0.51
CA LEU A 7 -3.87 -3.15 -1.08
C LEU A 7 -2.48 -2.99 -1.68
N PHE A 8 -2.43 -2.52 -2.93
CA PHE A 8 -1.18 -2.17 -3.61
C PHE A 8 -1.03 -0.65 -3.54
N LEU A 9 0.08 -0.19 -2.99
CA LEU A 9 0.45 1.21 -2.86
C LEU A 9 1.60 1.47 -3.84
N VAL A 10 1.31 2.21 -4.91
CA VAL A 10 2.27 2.49 -5.98
C VAL A 10 2.50 3.99 -6.00
N ASP A 11 3.72 4.40 -5.70
CA ASP A 11 4.14 5.81 -5.67
C ASP A 11 5.67 5.86 -5.68
N ASP A 12 6.30 6.88 -6.26
CA ASP A 12 7.75 7.02 -6.31
C ASP A 12 8.32 7.80 -5.11
N ASP A 13 7.47 8.42 -4.29
CA ASP A 13 7.86 9.13 -3.08
C ASP A 13 7.82 8.23 -1.83
N SER A 14 9.01 7.96 -1.29
CA SER A 14 9.18 7.14 -0.08
C SER A 14 8.50 7.72 1.18
N THR A 15 8.36 9.04 1.28
CA THR A 15 7.67 9.71 2.41
C THR A 15 6.18 9.45 2.33
N PHE A 16 5.58 9.58 1.15
CA PHE A 16 4.17 9.27 0.91
C PHE A 16 3.88 7.80 1.20
N GLN A 17 4.72 6.88 0.68
CA GLN A 17 4.59 5.45 0.95
C GLN A 17 4.58 5.16 2.47
N TYR A 18 5.54 5.74 3.21
CA TYR A 18 5.66 5.56 4.65
C TYR A 18 4.44 6.08 5.42
N LEU A 19 4.02 7.31 5.16
CA LEU A 19 2.88 7.93 5.86
C LEU A 19 1.58 7.17 5.58
N THR A 20 1.35 6.80 4.32
CA THR A 20 0.18 6.02 3.91
C THR A 20 0.19 4.63 4.56
N GLN A 21 1.34 3.95 4.60
CA GLN A 21 1.45 2.66 5.29
C GLN A 21 1.11 2.80 6.79
N LYS A 22 1.63 3.82 7.48
CA LYS A 22 1.31 4.09 8.88
C LYS A 22 -0.18 4.36 9.10
N LEU A 23 -0.81 5.11 8.20
CA LEU A 23 -2.25 5.37 8.25
C LEU A 23 -3.04 4.06 8.08
N LEU A 24 -2.74 3.28 7.05
CA LEU A 24 -3.43 2.03 6.74
C LEU A 24 -3.34 1.03 7.90
N LEU A 25 -2.18 0.90 8.53
CA LEU A 25 -1.99 0.04 9.70
C LEU A 25 -2.89 0.47 10.88
N LYS A 26 -3.06 1.78 11.12
CA LYS A 26 -3.94 2.29 12.18
C LYS A 26 -5.42 1.99 11.94
N THR A 27 -5.85 1.89 10.68
CA THR A 27 -7.25 1.60 10.35
C THR A 27 -7.66 0.16 10.65
N ALA A 28 -6.71 -0.78 10.72
CA ALA A 28 -6.98 -2.23 10.81
C ALA A 28 -7.95 -2.76 9.72
N MET A 29 -8.11 -2.01 8.61
CA MET A 29 -9.02 -2.35 7.51
C MET A 29 -8.35 -3.12 6.38
N VAL A 30 -7.02 -3.14 6.31
CA VAL A 30 -6.23 -3.81 5.28
C VAL A 30 -5.44 -4.96 5.90
N LYS A 31 -5.52 -6.18 5.33
CA LYS A 31 -4.74 -7.32 5.85
C LYS A 31 -3.31 -7.33 5.33
N GLN A 32 -3.10 -6.95 4.06
CA GLN A 32 -1.80 -6.96 3.41
C GLN A 32 -1.60 -5.68 2.60
N ILE A 33 -0.43 -5.06 2.75
CA ILE A 33 0.00 -3.89 1.99
C ILE A 33 1.22 -4.29 1.16
N LYS A 34 1.14 -4.10 -0.16
CA LYS A 34 2.27 -4.25 -1.09
C LYS A 34 2.67 -2.87 -1.57
N ILE A 35 3.96 -2.55 -1.51
CA ILE A 35 4.49 -1.24 -1.85
C ILE A 35 5.41 -1.40 -3.05
N PHE A 36 5.24 -0.54 -4.05
CA PHE A 36 6.03 -0.53 -5.28
C PHE A 36 6.41 0.91 -5.63
N ASN A 37 7.60 1.09 -6.19
CA ASN A 37 8.09 2.43 -6.54
C ASN A 37 7.55 2.92 -7.88
N ASN A 38 7.01 2.03 -8.69
CA ASN A 38 6.43 2.36 -9.99
C ASN A 38 5.41 1.31 -10.42
N GLY A 39 4.65 1.64 -11.48
CA GLY A 39 3.62 0.77 -12.01
C GLY A 39 4.16 -0.52 -12.64
N GLN A 40 5.37 -0.50 -13.20
CA GLN A 40 5.96 -1.69 -13.82
C GLN A 40 6.27 -2.76 -12.77
N GLU A 41 6.93 -2.38 -11.67
CA GLU A 41 7.18 -3.26 -10.52
C GLU A 41 5.88 -3.85 -9.94
N ALA A 42 4.80 -3.07 -9.93
CA ALA A 42 3.51 -3.52 -9.43
C ALA A 42 2.81 -4.50 -10.39
N LEU A 43 2.98 -4.34 -11.70
CA LEU A 43 2.43 -5.23 -12.72
C LEU A 43 3.21 -6.56 -12.82
N ASP A 44 4.49 -6.55 -12.50
CA ASP A 44 5.38 -7.72 -12.56
C ASP A 44 5.31 -8.63 -11.32
N PHE A 45 4.55 -8.26 -10.28
CA PHE A 45 4.38 -8.99 -9.00
C PHE A 45 3.21 -9.97 -9.01
#